data_AF-J7ITR2-F1
#
_entry.id   AF-J7ITR2-F1
#
_cell.length_a   1.000
_cell.length_b   1.000
_cell.length_c   1.000
_cell.angle_alpha   90.00
_cell.angle_beta   90.00
_cell.angle_gamma   90.00
#
_symmetry.space_group_name_H-M   'P 1'
#
loop_
_entity.id
_entity.type
_entity.pdbx_description
1 polymer ?
#
loop_
_entity_poly.entity_id
_entity_poly.type
_entity_poly.pdbx_seq_one_letter_code
_entity_poly.pdbx_strand_id
1 'polypeptide(L)'
;EVMALTRNDACVHEKVGIYANYHPGQHAAMILNEEIDLRMFPKHWQHAFMVEKQGDAGPRRSLQVFDAAGDAVHKIFLRDASNHDAWEGIKADLALDNQSPEQPVDPRQPKEAPKSDPSKLDILRKEWARMTDTHQFLRLTSKLKMNRLGA
;
A
#
# COMPACT_ATOMS: atom_id res chain seq x y z
N GLU A 1 -6.17 -5.41 18.51
CA GLU A 1 -6.18 -5.66 17.05
C GLU A 1 -6.76 -4.45 16.30
N VAL A 2 -6.62 -4.41 14.98
CA VAL A 2 -7.18 -3.38 14.06
C VAL A 2 -7.65 -4.06 12.77
N MET A 3 -8.35 -3.33 11.89
CA MET A 3 -8.64 -3.77 10.52
C MET A 3 -7.78 -3.00 9.51
N ALA A 4 -7.01 -3.72 8.71
CA ALA A 4 -6.20 -3.24 7.60
C ALA A 4 -6.99 -3.31 6.29
N LEU A 5 -7.12 -2.20 5.57
CA LEU A 5 -7.83 -2.11 4.28
C LEU A 5 -6.88 -1.64 3.19
N THR A 6 -6.74 -2.45 2.15
CA THR A 6 -6.07 -2.09 0.90
C THR A 6 -6.99 -2.41 -0.26
N ARG A 7 -7.01 -1.57 -1.30
CA ARG A 7 -7.90 -1.76 -2.44
C ARG A 7 -7.28 -1.29 -3.75
N ASN A 8 -7.94 -1.66 -4.84
CA ASN A 8 -7.84 -1.01 -6.13
C ASN A 8 -9.25 -0.68 -6.65
N ASP A 9 -9.38 -0.33 -7.92
CA ASP A 9 -10.68 0.00 -8.54
C ASP A 9 -11.67 -1.19 -8.49
N ALA A 10 -11.16 -2.42 -8.56
CA ALA A 10 -11.96 -3.63 -8.77
C ALA A 10 -12.06 -4.55 -7.55
N CYS A 11 -11.21 -4.39 -6.53
CA CYS A 11 -11.17 -5.27 -5.37
C CYS A 11 -10.85 -4.47 -4.10
N VAL A 12 -11.54 -4.82 -3.01
CA VAL A 12 -11.28 -4.34 -1.65
C VAL A 12 -10.85 -5.53 -0.81
N HIS A 13 -9.76 -5.38 -0.08
CA HIS A 13 -9.21 -6.42 0.79
C HIS A 13 -9.11 -5.89 2.22
N GLU A 14 -9.81 -6.55 3.14
CA GLU A 14 -9.84 -6.22 4.56
C GLU A 14 -9.30 -7.38 5.38
N LYS A 15 -8.36 -7.11 6.30
CA LYS A 15 -7.81 -8.11 7.23
C LYS A 15 -7.79 -7.57 8.64
N VAL A 16 -8.20 -8.40 9.59
CA VAL A 16 -8.15 -8.08 11.02
C VAL A 16 -6.91 -8.71 11.61
N GLY A 17 -6.14 -7.93 12.38
CA GLY A 17 -4.95 -8.46 13.05
C GLY A 17 -4.17 -7.40 13.80
N ILE A 18 -2.90 -7.70 14.06
CA ILE A 18 -1.97 -6.83 14.78
C ILE A 18 -0.83 -6.44 13.84
N TYR A 19 -0.51 -5.15 13.77
CA TYR A 19 0.68 -4.67 13.07
C TYR A 19 1.90 -5.01 13.92
N ALA A 20 2.72 -5.97 13.47
CA ALA A 20 3.91 -6.45 14.16
C ALA A 20 4.98 -6.86 13.13
N ASN A 21 6.22 -7.07 13.57
CA ASN A 21 7.32 -7.50 12.70
C ASN A 21 7.52 -6.56 11.50
N TYR A 22 7.63 -5.26 11.78
CA TYR A 22 7.92 -4.25 10.76
C TYR A 22 9.39 -4.33 10.32
N HIS A 23 9.60 -4.44 9.02
CA HIS A 23 10.91 -4.47 8.37
C HIS A 23 11.04 -3.20 7.51
N PRO A 24 11.84 -2.21 7.94
CA PRO A 24 12.01 -0.97 7.18
C PRO A 24 12.87 -1.19 5.94
N GLY A 25 12.62 -0.41 4.90
CA GLY A 25 13.51 -0.30 3.74
C GLY A 25 13.13 0.87 2.86
N GLN A 26 14.13 1.49 2.22
CA GLN A 26 13.92 2.74 1.46
C GLN A 26 13.05 2.53 0.22
N HIS A 27 13.25 1.43 -0.50
CA HIS A 27 12.49 1.12 -1.71
C HIS A 27 11.27 0.24 -1.45
N ALA A 28 11.38 -0.66 -0.47
CA ALA A 28 10.33 -1.56 -0.04
C ALA A 28 10.44 -1.77 1.46
N ALA A 29 9.31 -1.67 2.16
CA ALA A 29 9.17 -1.97 3.57
C ALA A 29 8.07 -3.02 3.73
N MET A 30 8.10 -3.78 4.84
CA MET A 30 7.25 -4.96 4.97
C MET A 30 6.71 -5.09 6.40
N ILE A 31 5.51 -5.63 6.51
CA ILE A 31 4.98 -6.15 7.77
C ILE A 31 4.77 -7.63 7.52
N LEU A 32 5.43 -8.47 8.33
CA LEU A 32 5.39 -9.92 8.20
C LEU A 32 4.75 -10.52 9.45
N ASN A 33 3.42 -10.56 9.46
CA ASN A 33 2.66 -11.19 10.52
C ASN A 33 1.59 -12.12 9.93
N GLU A 34 1.14 -13.11 10.70
CA GLU A 34 0.22 -14.15 10.23
C GLU A 34 -1.06 -13.57 9.61
N GLU A 35 -1.65 -12.59 10.28
CA GLU A 35 -2.89 -11.95 9.80
C GLU A 35 -2.66 -10.75 8.88
N ILE A 36 -1.70 -9.90 9.24
CA ILE A 36 -1.37 -8.69 8.48
C ILE A 36 0.00 -8.90 7.83
N ASP A 37 -0.03 -9.30 6.57
CA ASP A 37 1.14 -9.42 5.71
C ASP A 37 1.09 -8.35 4.61
N LEU A 38 2.01 -7.37 4.67
CA LEU A 38 2.03 -6.22 3.78
C LEU A 38 3.39 -6.07 3.10
N ARG A 39 3.34 -5.70 1.81
CA ARG A 39 4.46 -5.12 1.07
C ARG A 39 4.13 -3.66 0.80
N MET A 40 4.98 -2.77 1.29
CA MET A 40 4.79 -1.33 1.22
C MET A 40 5.90 -0.72 0.37
N PHE A 41 5.56 0.29 -0.42
CA PHE A 41 6.51 1.03 -1.23
C PHE A 41 6.50 2.48 -0.75
N PRO A 42 7.38 2.86 0.20
CA PRO A 42 7.27 4.15 0.93
C PRO A 42 7.23 5.39 0.03
N LYS A 43 7.85 5.32 -1.15
CA LYS A 43 7.82 6.42 -2.15
C LYS A 43 6.42 6.83 -2.61
N HIS A 44 5.39 6.00 -2.34
CA HIS A 44 4.00 6.28 -2.70
C HIS A 44 3.15 6.69 -1.49
N TRP A 45 3.71 6.75 -0.29
CA TRP A 45 3.00 7.10 0.94
C TRP A 45 3.27 8.58 1.23
N GLN A 46 2.43 9.45 0.67
CA GLN A 46 2.73 10.89 0.62
C GLN A 46 1.99 11.70 1.69
N HIS A 47 0.76 11.30 2.01
CA HIS A 47 -0.09 11.99 2.97
C HIS A 47 -0.72 10.99 3.92
N ALA A 48 -0.84 11.35 5.20
CA ALA A 48 -1.48 10.51 6.20
C ALA A 48 -2.36 11.36 7.12
N PHE A 49 -3.54 10.84 7.45
CA PHE A 49 -4.51 11.51 8.30
C PHE A 49 -5.04 10.56 9.36
N MET A 50 -5.01 11.00 10.61
CA MET A 50 -5.75 10.37 11.70
C MET A 50 -7.16 10.97 11.75
N VAL A 51 -8.14 10.14 11.41
CA VAL A 51 -9.54 10.55 11.24
C VAL A 51 -10.37 9.98 12.38
N GLU A 52 -11.14 10.84 13.03
CA GLU A 52 -12.18 10.48 13.99
C GLU A 52 -13.54 10.93 13.46
N LYS A 53 -14.52 10.03 13.45
CA LYS A 53 -15.91 10.32 13.08
C LYS A 53 -16.85 9.84 14.17
N GLN A 54 -17.79 10.68 14.56
CA GLN A 54 -18.85 10.24 15.47
C GLN A 54 -19.75 9.21 14.76
N GLY A 55 -20.02 8.09 15.42
CA GLY A 55 -20.98 7.09 14.99
C GLY A 55 -21.92 6.69 16.12
N ASP A 56 -22.96 5.91 15.78
CA ASP A 56 -24.02 5.53 16.71
C ASP A 56 -23.52 4.72 17.92
N ALA A 57 -22.45 3.94 17.72
CA ALA A 57 -21.81 3.13 18.75
C ALA A 57 -20.56 3.78 19.38
N GLY A 58 -20.32 5.07 19.11
CA GLY A 58 -19.14 5.81 19.54
C GLY A 58 -18.20 6.23 18.40
N PRO A 59 -17.03 6.81 18.72
CA PRO A 59 -16.11 7.36 17.73
C PRO A 59 -15.47 6.24 16.89
N ARG A 60 -15.57 6.36 15.57
CA ARG A 60 -14.82 5.55 14.61
C ARG A 60 -13.50 6.22 14.29
N ARG A 61 -12.41 5.53 14.59
CA ARG A 61 -11.04 6.02 14.44
C ARG A 61 -10.31 5.28 13.33
N SER A 62 -9.56 6.01 12.52
CA SER A 62 -8.75 5.41 11.45
C SER A 62 -7.52 6.22 11.10
N LEU A 63 -6.42 5.55 10.76
CA LEU A 63 -5.28 6.15 10.05
C LEU A 63 -5.44 5.87 8.57
N GLN A 64 -5.40 6.91 7.73
CA GLN A 64 -5.60 6.78 6.29
C GLN A 64 -4.43 7.39 5.53
N VAL A 65 -3.83 6.62 4.63
CA VAL A 65 -2.66 7.00 3.84
C VAL A 65 -3.04 7.17 2.37
N PHE A 66 -2.52 8.20 1.74
CA PHE A 66 -2.79 8.59 0.37
C PHE A 66 -1.50 8.84 -0.41
N ASP A 67 -1.54 8.65 -1.73
CA ASP A 67 -0.43 8.94 -2.63
C ASP A 67 -0.41 10.41 -3.08
N ALA A 68 0.56 10.76 -3.93
CA ALA A 68 0.75 12.14 -4.39
C ALA A 68 -0.47 12.68 -5.15
N ALA A 69 -1.26 11.82 -5.79
CA ALA A 69 -2.47 12.21 -6.52
C ALA A 69 -3.72 12.23 -5.64
N GLY A 70 -3.58 11.92 -4.34
CA GLY A 70 -4.68 11.84 -3.39
C GLY A 70 -5.44 10.50 -3.42
N ASP A 71 -4.93 9.48 -4.11
CA ASP A 71 -5.55 8.16 -4.12
C ASP A 71 -5.25 7.40 -2.83
N ALA A 72 -6.23 6.66 -2.32
CA ALA A 72 -6.06 5.90 -1.09
C ALA A 72 -5.09 4.73 -1.29
N VAL A 73 -4.00 4.73 -0.51
CA VAL A 73 -2.97 3.68 -0.53
C VAL A 73 -3.29 2.58 0.47
N HIS A 74 -3.59 2.98 1.72
CA HIS A 74 -3.84 2.04 2.81
C HIS A 74 -4.65 2.71 3.93
N LYS A 75 -5.50 1.94 4.60
CA LYS A 75 -6.27 2.44 5.76
C LYS A 75 -6.23 1.44 6.90
N ILE A 76 -6.12 1.97 8.12
CA ILE A 76 -6.13 1.20 9.36
C ILE A 76 -7.32 1.69 10.16
N PHE A 77 -8.25 0.82 10.49
CA PHE A 77 -9.41 1.13 11.30
C PHE A 77 -9.27 0.49 12.68
N LEU A 78 -9.47 1.29 13.72
CA LEU A 78 -9.63 0.74 15.06
C LEU A 78 -10.95 -0.05 15.12
N ARG A 79 -10.94 -1.08 15.94
CA ARG A 79 -12.06 -1.98 16.28
C ARG A 79 -12.26 -1.94 17.78
N ASP A 80 -13.34 -2.52 18.28
CA ASP A 80 -13.65 -2.55 19.72
C ASP A 80 -12.50 -3.12 20.57
N ALA A 81 -11.73 -4.09 20.03
CA ALA A 81 -10.56 -4.68 20.68
C ALA A 81 -9.23 -3.98 20.35
N SER A 82 -9.27 -2.77 19.80
CA SER A 82 -8.08 -1.92 19.64
C SER A 82 -7.65 -1.32 20.97
N ASN A 83 -6.38 -0.91 21.06
CA ASN A 83 -5.93 -0.07 22.16
C ASN A 83 -6.34 1.38 21.87
N HIS A 84 -7.52 1.77 22.34
CA HIS A 84 -8.05 3.13 22.14
C HIS A 84 -7.30 4.19 22.96
N ASP A 85 -6.66 3.80 24.07
CA ASP A 85 -5.94 4.71 24.96
C ASP A 85 -4.65 5.25 24.30
N ALA A 86 -4.07 4.48 23.38
CA ALA A 86 -2.88 4.91 22.61
C ALA A 86 -3.18 6.00 21.57
N TRP A 87 -4.45 6.23 21.21
CA TRP A 87 -4.83 7.05 20.07
C TRP A 87 -4.37 8.51 20.20
N GLU A 88 -4.66 9.16 21.33
CA GLU A 88 -4.31 10.57 21.53
C GLU A 88 -2.79 10.78 21.61
N GLY A 89 -2.05 9.82 22.18
CA GLY A 89 -0.58 9.87 22.20
C GLY A 89 0.01 9.81 20.79
N ILE A 90 -0.41 8.84 19.98
CA ILE A 90 0.05 8.71 18.58
C ILE A 90 -0.30 9.96 17.78
N LYS A 91 -1.49 10.52 17.97
CA LYS A 91 -1.94 11.74 17.29
C LYS A 91 -1.05 12.93 17.65
N ALA A 92 -0.73 13.10 18.93
CA ALA A 92 0.14 14.17 19.38
C ALA A 92 1.58 14.01 18.85
N ASP A 93 2.10 12.77 18.86
CA ASP A 93 3.49 12.48 18.47
C ASP A 93 3.74 12.61 16.95
N LEU A 94 2.72 12.36 16.13
CA LEU A 94 2.85 12.32 14.67
C LEU A 94 2.19 13.51 13.94
N ALA A 95 1.53 14.41 14.66
CA ALA A 95 0.92 15.58 14.05
C ALA A 95 1.99 16.49 13.41
N LEU A 96 1.72 16.93 12.20
CA LEU A 96 2.51 17.97 11.54
C LEU A 96 1.98 19.36 11.95
N ASP A 97 2.85 20.36 12.01
CA ASP A 97 2.45 21.74 12.35
C ASP A 97 1.37 22.30 11.42
N ASN A 98 1.44 21.95 10.13
CA ASN A 98 0.43 22.35 9.16
C ASN A 98 -0.81 21.42 9.24
N GLN A 99 -1.91 21.97 9.75
CA GLN A 99 -3.22 21.32 9.84
C GLN A 99 -4.27 21.95 8.90
N SER A 100 -3.83 22.60 7.82
CA SER A 100 -4.72 23.15 6.80
C SER A 100 -5.61 22.05 6.18
N PRO A 101 -6.89 22.34 5.90
CA PRO A 101 -7.78 21.40 5.24
C PRO A 101 -7.46 21.24 3.74
N GLU A 102 -6.69 22.16 3.16
CA GLU A 102 -6.24 22.08 1.77
C GLU A 102 -5.03 21.15 1.65
N GLN A 103 -5.15 20.12 0.82
CA GLN A 103 -4.05 19.24 0.49
C GLN A 103 -3.71 19.38 -1.00
N PRO A 104 -2.58 20.02 -1.38
CA PRO A 104 -2.12 19.99 -2.76
C PRO A 104 -1.81 18.55 -3.17
N VAL A 105 -2.21 18.20 -4.38
CA VAL A 105 -1.98 16.89 -5.00
C VAL A 105 -1.40 17.07 -6.39
N ASP A 106 -0.59 16.10 -6.81
CA ASP A 106 -0.01 16.02 -8.14
C ASP A 106 -1.02 15.42 -9.15
N PRO A 107 -0.88 15.71 -10.45
CA PRO A 107 -1.65 15.01 -11.47
C PRO A 107 -1.42 13.50 -11.41
N ARG A 108 -2.51 12.73 -11.42
CA ARG A 108 -2.46 11.26 -11.47
C ARG A 108 -1.67 10.80 -12.69
N GLN A 109 -0.68 9.94 -12.46
CA GLN A 109 0.08 9.33 -13.55
C GLN A 109 -0.78 8.30 -14.29
N PRO A 110 -0.80 8.30 -15.64
CA PRO A 110 -1.59 7.35 -16.40
C PRO A 110 -1.07 5.93 -16.20
N LYS A 111 -1.99 4.95 -16.24
CA LYS A 111 -1.65 3.52 -16.22
C LYS A 111 -0.78 3.21 -17.45
N GLU A 112 0.32 2.50 -17.25
CA GLU A 112 1.21 2.10 -18.36
C GLU A 112 0.47 1.13 -19.31
N ALA A 113 0.48 1.43 -20.60
CA ALA A 113 -0.06 0.53 -21.63
C ALA A 113 0.75 -0.77 -21.72
N PRO A 114 0.20 -1.87 -22.28
CA PRO A 114 0.98 -3.07 -22.54
C PRO A 114 2.22 -2.75 -23.37
N LYS A 115 3.38 -3.23 -22.92
CA LYS A 115 4.66 -3.10 -23.64
C LYS A 115 5.17 -4.49 -24.00
N SER A 116 4.95 -4.89 -25.26
CA SER A 116 5.29 -6.21 -25.78
C SER A 116 6.42 -6.14 -26.80
N ASP A 117 7.15 -7.24 -26.94
CA ASP A 117 8.15 -7.45 -27.99
C ASP A 117 8.09 -8.91 -28.49
N PRO A 118 7.22 -9.21 -29.48
CA PRO A 118 7.02 -10.57 -29.98
C PRO A 118 8.30 -11.25 -30.49
N SER A 119 9.32 -10.48 -30.89
CA SER A 119 10.61 -11.04 -31.35
C SER A 119 11.38 -11.78 -30.25
N LYS A 120 11.03 -11.55 -28.97
CA LYS A 120 11.67 -12.18 -27.80
C LYS A 120 10.78 -13.22 -27.12
N LEU A 121 9.68 -13.64 -27.76
CA LEU A 121 8.70 -14.56 -27.16
C LEU A 121 9.34 -15.88 -26.68
N ASP A 122 10.21 -16.47 -27.49
CA ASP A 122 10.87 -17.73 -27.13
C ASP A 122 11.84 -17.55 -25.94
N ILE A 123 12.51 -16.40 -25.86
CA ILE A 123 13.38 -16.06 -24.73
C ILE A 123 12.53 -15.89 -23.47
N LEU A 124 11.43 -15.13 -23.55
CA LEU A 124 10.50 -14.94 -22.43
C LEU A 124 10.02 -16.27 -21.88
N ARG A 125 9.48 -17.15 -22.74
CA ARG A 125 8.95 -18.46 -22.33
C ARG A 125 10.01 -19.36 -21.70
N LYS A 126 11.20 -19.43 -22.31
CA LYS A 126 12.32 -20.25 -21.82
C LYS A 126 12.83 -19.78 -20.45
N GLU A 127 12.98 -18.47 -20.26
CA GLU A 127 13.45 -17.91 -18.99
C GLU A 127 12.36 -17.96 -17.92
N TRP A 128 11.10 -17.71 -18.28
CA TRP A 128 9.94 -17.88 -17.38
C TRP A 128 9.88 -19.29 -16.82
N ALA A 129 10.01 -20.31 -17.67
CA ALA A 129 9.95 -21.72 -17.27
C ALA A 129 11.07 -22.13 -16.28
N ARG A 130 12.12 -21.32 -16.13
CA ARG A 130 13.25 -21.56 -15.22
C ARG A 130 13.18 -20.72 -13.96
N MET A 131 12.17 -19.86 -13.82
CA MET A 131 12.04 -19.05 -12.62
C MET A 131 11.79 -19.93 -11.40
N THR A 132 12.49 -19.61 -10.32
CA THR A 132 12.38 -20.29 -9.03
C THR A 132 11.81 -19.38 -7.93
N ASP A 133 11.68 -18.08 -8.23
CA ASP A 133 11.21 -17.07 -7.29
C ASP A 133 10.37 -16.02 -8.03
N THR A 134 9.24 -15.61 -7.45
CA THR A 134 8.29 -14.66 -8.06
C THR A 134 8.90 -13.28 -8.30
N HIS A 135 9.87 -12.85 -7.49
CA HIS A 135 10.57 -11.57 -7.64
C HIS A 135 11.51 -11.55 -8.87
N GLN A 136 11.80 -12.71 -9.46
CA GLN A 136 12.55 -12.78 -10.73
C GLN A 136 11.73 -12.24 -11.90
N PHE A 137 10.39 -12.27 -11.82
CA PHE A 137 9.53 -11.89 -12.93
C PHE A 137 9.73 -10.43 -13.37
N LEU A 138 9.80 -9.50 -12.42
CA LEU A 138 9.99 -8.08 -12.72
C LEU A 138 11.36 -7.81 -13.36
N ARG A 139 12.38 -8.59 -13.01
CA ARG A 139 13.70 -8.51 -13.65
C ARG A 139 13.66 -9.07 -15.06
N LEU A 140 12.95 -10.18 -15.28
CA LEU A 140 12.77 -10.79 -16.59
C LEU A 140 12.07 -9.83 -17.57
N THR A 141 10.93 -9.26 -17.19
CA THR A 141 10.20 -8.31 -18.06
C THR A 141 11.04 -7.06 -18.35
N SER A 142 11.70 -6.49 -17.33
CA SER A 142 12.61 -5.36 -17.49
C SER A 142 13.77 -5.66 -18.46
N LYS A 143 14.44 -6.82 -18.31
CA LYS A 143 15.53 -7.29 -19.20
C LYS A 143 15.06 -7.37 -20.65
N LEU A 144 13.83 -7.82 -20.89
CA LEU A 144 13.27 -7.96 -22.23
C LEU A 144 12.67 -6.64 -22.77
N LYS A 145 12.65 -5.58 -21.96
CA LYS A 145 12.00 -4.28 -22.22
C LYS A 145 10.48 -4.40 -22.38
N MET A 146 9.88 -5.37 -21.70
CA MET A 146 8.43 -5.57 -21.59
C MET A 146 7.93 -5.09 -20.23
N ASN A 147 6.61 -4.96 -20.07
CA ASN A 147 5.97 -4.85 -18.76
C ASN A 147 5.08 -6.06 -18.48
N ARG A 148 4.51 -6.16 -17.28
CA ARG A 148 3.70 -7.32 -16.87
C ARG A 148 2.51 -7.61 -17.80
N LEU A 149 1.90 -6.58 -18.38
CA LEU A 149 0.74 -6.74 -19.25
C LEU A 149 1.14 -7.13 -20.69
N GLY A 150 2.34 -6.72 -21.12
CA GLY A 150 2.84 -7.01 -22.45
C GLY A 150 3.69 -8.28 -22.58
N ALA A 151 4.23 -8.80 -21.47
CA ALA A 151 4.92 -10.10 -21.39
C ALA A 151 3.90 -11.24 -21.31
#